data_AF-A0A9P9F2N2-F1
#
_entry.id   AF-A0A9P9F2N2-F1
#
_cell.length_a   1.000
_cell.length_b   1.000
_cell.length_c   1.000
_cell.angle_alpha   90.00
_cell.angle_beta   90.00
_cell.angle_gamma   90.00
#
_symmetry.space_group_name_H-M   'P 1'
#
loop_
_entity.id
_entity.type
_entity.pdbx_description
1 polymer ?
#
loop_
_entity_poly.entity_id
_entity_poly.type
_entity_poly.pdbx_seq_one_letter_code
_entity_poly.pdbx_strand_id
1 'polypeptide(L)'
;MKISSRVEGSVCAVLAIRPSAGFAATNARRSLCTVRDVAKETQRARPSAGFSCSRSSQWLLSTFIPTNDACRAIPLQRGRHASSTYSTAAAAKPPSSAPNPSPMPTPEHYMSFVRQEGTVSADEHFEFHRDPYRRGYAHSDGPELQVSDNKRDVQYPTKDETFRIDDNTRILIAKLCTAISMRLRHPNRQNLDLIYQLYMQLPKPRMLHLTWHWRDRLLKVMGMPPKRNSESMLRYFALIADVKDAGLTLRRMHWNFALAFATKYSARVTTAEMESALRIWREMERVAKIKGNEVTFNVLFDVASKAGNFTLADMIYKEMENRGIPFNRYHHVSLIYYFGLKLDSLGLRAAYRDLVFAGEMVDTVVLNCVISGLLRCGEESAAEETYQRMKNGQARAASMPERNYMMGRVITKVLMMFTRIGKDHPELQPSLQKNIELAPDIHTYKLFVQHYAIRVGDLAKVAQYLDELKFFKMTIHPTIFLALFKGFYLHGGFPTSEWSEQRLQGVLQALYQAKDERPGSFSIDRWVVIWALRAAKQCASDEVVLKTFDSMAARWDIPPERNAFMHSLLENITSGRDMMASEGKWEGPSYQRTKKDGSPL
;
A
#
# COMPACT_ATOMS: atom_id res chain seq x y z
N MET A 1 31.05 37.83 -37.42
CA MET A 1 30.63 37.77 -36.00
C MET A 1 29.37 38.61 -35.83
N LYS A 2 28.33 38.03 -35.23
CA LYS A 2 26.94 38.55 -35.07
C LYS A 2 26.20 38.82 -36.38
N ILE A 3 25.21 37.98 -36.69
CA ILE A 3 24.15 38.29 -37.67
C ILE A 3 22.81 38.21 -36.95
N SER A 4 22.04 39.28 -37.17
CA SER A 4 20.67 39.57 -36.76
C SER A 4 19.68 38.88 -37.71
N SER A 5 18.52 38.47 -37.22
CA SER A 5 17.35 38.23 -38.09
C SER A 5 16.09 38.89 -37.51
N ARG A 6 15.75 40.01 -38.13
CA ARG A 6 14.44 40.69 -38.21
C ARG A 6 13.40 39.76 -38.88
N VAL A 7 12.18 39.61 -38.37
CA VAL A 7 10.94 40.42 -38.54
C VAL A 7 10.10 40.04 -39.77
N GLU A 8 8.85 39.66 -39.46
CA GLU A 8 7.55 39.78 -40.18
C GLU A 8 7.26 39.07 -41.51
N GLY A 9 6.01 38.56 -41.58
CA GLY A 9 5.35 38.11 -42.81
C GLY A 9 4.00 37.43 -42.56
N SER A 10 2.97 38.22 -42.30
CA SER A 10 1.53 37.85 -42.26
C SER A 10 0.98 37.63 -43.67
N VAL A 11 0.14 36.60 -43.89
CA VAL A 11 -0.91 36.61 -44.94
C VAL A 11 -2.13 35.77 -44.49
N CYS A 12 -3.31 36.41 -44.47
CA CYS A 12 -4.65 35.84 -44.36
C CYS A 12 -5.24 35.44 -45.73
N ALA A 13 -6.03 34.36 -45.77
CA ALA A 13 -7.18 34.10 -46.68
C ALA A 13 -7.91 32.85 -46.14
N VAL A 14 -9.18 32.75 -45.72
CA VAL A 14 -10.52 33.31 -46.05
C VAL A 14 -11.22 32.57 -47.22
N LEU A 15 -12.43 32.02 -46.90
CA LEU A 15 -13.54 31.44 -47.71
C LEU A 15 -13.45 29.92 -48.01
N ALA A 16 -14.50 29.08 -47.97
CA ALA A 16 -15.95 29.15 -47.76
C ALA A 16 -16.44 27.69 -47.42
N ILE A 17 -17.35 27.42 -46.47
CA ILE A 17 -18.83 27.43 -46.53
C ILE A 17 -19.47 26.46 -47.57
N ARG A 18 -20.02 25.35 -47.03
CA ARG A 18 -21.35 24.70 -47.29
C ARG A 18 -21.51 23.43 -48.19
N PRO A 19 -22.66 22.69 -48.05
CA PRO A 19 -22.76 21.22 -48.01
C PRO A 19 -23.73 20.62 -49.06
N SER A 20 -23.94 19.29 -49.04
CA SER A 20 -25.13 18.56 -49.54
C SER A 20 -24.99 17.06 -49.21
N ALA A 21 -25.93 16.36 -48.54
CA ALA A 21 -27.18 15.77 -49.06
C ALA A 21 -26.93 14.89 -50.31
N GLY A 22 -27.41 13.66 -50.50
CA GLY A 22 -28.43 12.79 -49.88
C GLY A 22 -28.68 11.63 -50.89
N PHE A 23 -29.74 10.82 -50.66
CA PHE A 23 -30.23 9.62 -51.40
C PHE A 23 -29.61 8.27 -50.98
N ALA A 24 -30.31 7.30 -50.38
CA ALA A 24 -31.68 6.76 -50.45
C ALA A 24 -31.98 5.85 -51.65
N ALA A 25 -32.28 4.57 -51.37
CA ALA A 25 -33.29 3.68 -52.02
C ALA A 25 -32.98 2.21 -51.61
N THR A 26 -33.74 1.56 -50.73
CA THR A 26 -35.05 0.87 -50.90
C THR A 26 -35.05 -0.40 -51.77
N ASN A 27 -35.38 -1.54 -51.15
CA ASN A 27 -36.46 -2.48 -51.50
C ASN A 27 -36.35 -3.70 -50.54
N ALA A 28 -37.26 -4.00 -49.60
CA ALA A 28 -38.70 -4.27 -49.64
C ALA A 28 -39.08 -5.62 -50.29
N ARG A 29 -39.57 -6.57 -49.48
CA ARG A 29 -40.93 -7.21 -49.50
C ARG A 29 -40.93 -8.58 -48.78
N ARG A 30 -41.75 -8.73 -47.71
CA ARG A 30 -43.12 -9.37 -47.61
C ARG A 30 -43.03 -10.90 -47.42
N SER A 31 -43.85 -11.61 -46.63
CA SER A 31 -45.24 -11.47 -46.12
C SER A 31 -45.39 -12.26 -44.78
N LEU A 32 -46.22 -11.94 -43.76
CA LEU A 32 -47.70 -12.06 -43.61
C LEU A 32 -48.27 -13.38 -44.19
N CYS A 33 -49.14 -14.20 -43.58
CA CYS A 33 -49.95 -14.26 -42.35
C CYS A 33 -50.47 -15.71 -42.26
N THR A 34 -50.97 -16.19 -41.11
CA THR A 34 -52.37 -16.66 -40.88
C THR A 34 -52.55 -17.57 -39.65
N VAL A 35 -53.77 -17.53 -39.13
CA VAL A 35 -54.33 -17.99 -37.85
C VAL A 35 -55.16 -19.26 -38.05
N ARG A 36 -55.21 -20.21 -37.10
CA ARG A 36 -56.46 -20.78 -36.49
C ARG A 36 -56.25 -21.99 -35.57
N ASP A 37 -57.25 -22.12 -34.69
CA ASP A 37 -57.43 -22.91 -33.47
C ASP A 37 -57.50 -24.44 -33.60
N VAL A 38 -57.36 -25.16 -32.47
CA VAL A 38 -58.39 -25.99 -31.80
C VAL A 38 -57.77 -26.87 -30.69
N ALA A 39 -58.48 -26.97 -29.57
CA ALA A 39 -58.16 -27.65 -28.32
C ALA A 39 -58.14 -29.20 -28.36
N LYS A 40 -57.40 -29.82 -27.42
CA LYS A 40 -57.81 -31.06 -26.71
C LYS A 40 -57.00 -31.31 -25.43
N GLU A 41 -57.68 -31.97 -24.51
CA GLU A 41 -57.46 -32.15 -23.06
C GLU A 41 -56.47 -33.27 -22.66
N THR A 42 -55.94 -33.13 -21.43
CA THR A 42 -55.44 -34.16 -20.49
C THR A 42 -54.20 -35.01 -20.83
N GLN A 43 -53.14 -34.85 -20.02
CA GLN A 43 -52.72 -35.86 -19.02
C GLN A 43 -51.58 -35.37 -18.11
N ARG A 44 -51.65 -35.80 -16.84
CA ARG A 44 -50.71 -35.51 -15.74
C ARG A 44 -49.29 -36.04 -16.03
N ALA A 45 -48.27 -35.21 -15.81
CA ALA A 45 -46.98 -35.65 -15.26
C ALA A 45 -46.26 -34.46 -14.57
N ARG A 46 -45.87 -34.63 -13.30
CA ARG A 46 -44.86 -33.80 -12.59
C ARG A 46 -43.64 -34.72 -12.33
N PRO A 47 -42.48 -34.20 -11.91
CA PRO A 47 -41.61 -33.20 -12.56
C PRO A 47 -40.16 -33.74 -12.68
N SER A 48 -39.28 -33.13 -13.47
CA SER A 48 -37.83 -33.38 -13.34
C SER A 48 -37.02 -32.08 -13.36
N ALA A 49 -36.71 -31.63 -12.14
CA ALA A 49 -35.53 -30.93 -11.66
C ALA A 49 -34.86 -29.88 -12.56
N GLY A 50 -35.17 -28.61 -12.27
CA GLY A 50 -34.30 -27.49 -12.53
C GLY A 50 -33.29 -27.24 -11.38
N PHE A 51 -32.25 -26.50 -11.74
CA PHE A 51 -31.40 -25.63 -10.91
C PHE A 51 -30.50 -26.27 -9.84
N SER A 52 -29.28 -26.62 -10.27
CA SER A 52 -28.08 -26.63 -9.43
C SER A 52 -27.69 -25.18 -9.08
N CYS A 53 -28.25 -24.59 -8.01
CA CYS A 53 -27.81 -23.29 -7.49
C CYS A 53 -27.90 -23.15 -5.95
N SER A 54 -28.13 -24.24 -5.22
CA SER A 54 -28.27 -24.19 -3.75
C SER A 54 -26.95 -24.39 -2.98
N ARG A 55 -25.96 -25.09 -3.56
CA ARG A 55 -24.71 -25.44 -2.85
C ARG A 55 -23.73 -24.27 -2.69
N SER A 56 -23.66 -23.37 -3.67
CA SER A 56 -22.68 -22.27 -3.67
C SER A 56 -23.12 -21.05 -2.84
N SER A 57 -24.43 -20.85 -2.65
CA SER A 57 -24.97 -19.82 -1.73
C SER A 57 -24.88 -20.24 -0.25
N GLN A 58 -25.09 -21.52 0.06
CA GLN A 58 -24.85 -22.07 1.41
C GLN A 58 -23.36 -22.09 1.79
N TRP A 59 -22.48 -22.28 0.80
CA TRP A 59 -21.04 -22.36 1.02
C TRP A 59 -20.43 -21.00 1.47
N LEU A 60 -20.79 -19.87 0.83
CA LEU A 60 -20.32 -18.53 1.28
C LEU A 60 -20.78 -18.20 2.71
N LEU A 61 -22.01 -18.60 3.08
CA LEU A 61 -22.50 -18.49 4.46
C LEU A 61 -21.67 -19.36 5.41
N SER A 62 -21.30 -20.58 5.01
CA SER A 62 -20.46 -21.48 5.80
C SER A 62 -19.01 -21.03 5.93
N THR A 63 -18.47 -20.28 4.96
CA THR A 63 -17.13 -19.67 5.04
C THR A 63 -17.06 -18.70 6.21
N PHE A 64 -18.14 -17.99 6.54
CA PHE A 64 -18.14 -16.95 7.57
C PHE A 64 -18.76 -17.32 8.92
N ILE A 65 -19.47 -18.43 9.02
CA ILE A 65 -20.00 -18.94 10.29
C ILE A 65 -18.99 -19.94 10.90
N PRO A 66 -18.60 -19.82 12.18
CA PRO A 66 -17.91 -20.89 12.90
C PRO A 66 -18.87 -22.06 13.06
N THR A 67 -18.53 -23.24 12.54
CA THR A 67 -19.19 -24.47 12.98
C THR A 67 -18.85 -24.64 14.46
N ASN A 68 -19.89 -24.64 15.29
CA ASN A 68 -19.78 -25.04 16.68
C ASN A 68 -19.57 -26.57 16.67
N ASP A 69 -18.37 -27.02 16.30
CA ASP A 69 -18.05 -28.43 16.27
C ASP A 69 -17.83 -28.90 17.70
N ALA A 70 -18.93 -29.42 18.26
CA ALA A 70 -18.94 -30.24 19.44
C ALA A 70 -17.87 -31.33 19.32
N CYS A 71 -16.93 -31.31 20.27
CA CYS A 71 -15.89 -32.30 20.46
C CYS A 71 -16.45 -33.73 20.35
N ARG A 72 -16.15 -34.43 19.25
CA ARG A 72 -16.13 -35.90 19.27
C ARG A 72 -14.83 -36.33 19.94
N ALA A 73 -14.97 -36.76 21.19
CA ALA A 73 -13.89 -37.28 22.00
C ALA A 73 -13.22 -38.48 21.32
N ILE A 74 -11.89 -38.45 21.27
CA ILE A 74 -11.03 -39.59 20.90
C ILE A 74 -10.99 -40.56 22.10
N PRO A 75 -11.08 -41.89 21.91
CA PRO A 75 -11.04 -42.83 23.03
C PRO A 75 -9.67 -42.82 23.71
N LEU A 76 -9.67 -42.56 25.02
CA LEU A 76 -8.51 -42.69 25.90
C LEU A 76 -8.03 -44.16 25.95
N GLN A 77 -6.83 -44.44 25.44
CA GLN A 77 -6.15 -45.70 25.74
C GLN A 77 -5.69 -45.70 27.21
N ARG A 78 -6.19 -46.69 27.95
CA ARG A 78 -5.82 -47.00 29.34
C ARG A 78 -4.32 -47.28 29.46
N GLY A 79 -3.64 -46.55 30.35
CA GLY A 79 -2.28 -46.86 30.77
C GLY A 79 -2.24 -48.20 31.52
N ARG A 80 -1.38 -49.11 31.07
CA ARG A 80 -0.94 -50.27 31.86
C ARG A 80 0.33 -49.86 32.61
N HIS A 81 0.29 -50.01 33.93
CA HIS A 81 1.47 -49.95 34.78
C HIS A 81 2.45 -51.07 34.40
N ALA A 82 3.73 -50.75 34.23
CA ALA A 82 4.82 -51.71 34.25
C ALA A 82 5.90 -51.19 35.19
N SER A 83 6.21 -52.01 36.19
CA SER A 83 7.15 -51.78 37.28
C SER A 83 8.60 -51.77 36.79
N SER A 84 9.39 -50.87 37.39
CA SER A 84 10.83 -50.79 37.32
C SER A 84 11.50 -52.12 37.71
N THR A 85 12.34 -52.65 36.82
CA THR A 85 13.40 -53.60 37.17
C THR A 85 14.69 -53.11 36.51
N TYR A 86 15.71 -52.87 37.34
CA TYR A 86 17.07 -52.53 36.92
C TYR A 86 17.70 -53.74 36.21
N SER A 87 18.25 -53.54 35.01
CA SER A 87 19.24 -54.44 34.46
C SER A 87 20.28 -53.68 33.63
N THR A 88 21.51 -54.18 33.74
CA THR A 88 22.79 -53.54 33.47
C THR A 88 23.10 -53.29 32.00
N ALA A 89 23.91 -52.24 31.78
CA ALA A 89 24.31 -51.68 30.50
C ALA A 89 24.90 -52.69 29.50
N ALA A 90 24.40 -52.64 28.26
CA ALA A 90 25.08 -53.14 27.06
C ALA A 90 25.24 -51.97 26.08
N ALA A 91 26.46 -51.80 25.56
CA ALA A 91 26.91 -50.66 24.77
C ALA A 91 26.08 -50.45 23.49
N ALA A 92 25.66 -49.20 23.26
CA ALA A 92 24.94 -48.78 22.06
C ALA A 92 25.89 -48.70 20.85
N LYS A 93 25.46 -49.26 19.72
CA LYS A 93 26.04 -49.05 18.39
C LYS A 93 26.02 -47.56 18.01
N PRO A 94 26.99 -47.07 17.21
CA PRO A 94 27.03 -45.67 16.80
C PRO A 94 25.79 -45.33 15.97
N PRO A 95 25.22 -44.12 16.13
CA PRO A 95 24.04 -43.70 15.37
C PRO A 95 24.39 -43.60 13.89
N SER A 96 23.61 -44.30 13.07
CA SER A 96 23.63 -44.19 11.61
C SER A 96 23.37 -42.74 11.20
N SER A 97 24.25 -42.23 10.33
CA SER A 97 24.11 -41.05 9.45
C SER A 97 22.95 -40.10 9.76
N ALA A 98 23.29 -38.93 10.29
CA ALA A 98 22.39 -37.78 10.29
C ALA A 98 21.79 -37.58 8.88
N PRO A 99 20.49 -37.23 8.75
CA PRO A 99 19.92 -36.89 7.45
C PRO A 99 20.75 -35.75 6.86
N ASN A 100 21.20 -35.92 5.61
CA ASN A 100 21.98 -34.93 4.88
C ASN A 100 21.39 -33.52 5.09
N PRO A 101 22.21 -32.50 5.45
CA PRO A 101 21.73 -31.13 5.52
C PRO A 101 21.13 -30.77 4.15
N SER A 102 19.89 -30.27 4.15
CA SER A 102 19.27 -29.80 2.92
C SER A 102 20.20 -28.81 2.24
N PRO A 103 20.42 -28.90 0.91
CA PRO A 103 21.37 -28.05 0.21
C PRO A 103 21.10 -26.58 0.54
N MET A 104 22.18 -25.84 0.82
CA MET A 104 22.10 -24.43 1.20
C MET A 104 21.39 -23.66 0.08
N PRO A 105 20.38 -22.83 0.39
CA PRO A 105 19.63 -22.14 -0.64
C PRO A 105 20.53 -21.15 -1.37
N THR A 106 20.76 -21.42 -2.66
CA THR A 106 21.54 -20.59 -3.58
C THR A 106 20.68 -19.43 -4.10
N PRO A 107 21.28 -18.37 -4.69
CA PRO A 107 20.52 -17.34 -5.41
C PRO A 107 19.51 -17.92 -6.41
N GLU A 108 19.84 -19.05 -7.04
CA GLU A 108 18.97 -19.77 -7.98
C GLU A 108 17.67 -20.28 -7.32
N HIS A 109 17.72 -20.67 -6.05
CA HIS A 109 16.52 -21.05 -5.29
C HIS A 109 15.54 -19.88 -5.21
N TYR A 110 16.04 -18.68 -4.92
CA TYR A 110 15.21 -17.48 -4.83
C TYR A 110 14.71 -17.02 -6.20
N MET A 111 15.55 -17.11 -7.24
CA MET A 111 15.10 -16.87 -8.62
C MET A 111 13.95 -17.77 -9.02
N SER A 112 13.93 -19.00 -8.50
CA SER A 112 12.86 -19.94 -8.81
C SER A 112 11.50 -19.44 -8.32
N PHE A 113 11.40 -18.62 -7.26
CA PHE A 113 10.10 -18.13 -6.76
C PHE A 113 9.28 -17.39 -7.81
N VAL A 114 9.94 -16.76 -8.78
CA VAL A 114 9.30 -15.98 -9.82
C VAL A 114 9.67 -16.58 -11.17
N ARG A 115 8.67 -16.94 -11.97
CA ARG A 115 8.89 -17.41 -13.33
C ARG A 115 9.72 -16.39 -14.11
N GLN A 116 10.92 -16.78 -14.51
CA GLN A 116 11.85 -15.92 -15.24
C GLN A 116 11.52 -15.95 -16.73
N GLU A 117 11.38 -14.77 -17.33
CA GLU A 117 11.19 -14.58 -18.77
C GLU A 117 12.08 -13.40 -19.20
N GLY A 118 13.01 -13.64 -20.14
CA GLY A 118 14.02 -12.68 -20.57
C GLY A 118 15.33 -12.70 -19.74
N THR A 119 16.44 -12.31 -20.36
CA THR A 119 17.80 -12.27 -19.77
C THR A 119 18.29 -10.86 -19.44
N VAL A 120 17.49 -9.84 -19.73
CA VAL A 120 17.86 -8.43 -19.81
C VAL A 120 17.71 -7.74 -18.45
N SER A 121 18.74 -7.02 -17.96
CA SER A 121 18.72 -6.29 -16.67
C SER A 121 17.74 -5.13 -16.66
N ALA A 122 17.29 -4.66 -15.48
CA ALA A 122 16.39 -3.51 -15.37
C ALA A 122 16.99 -2.26 -16.03
N ASP A 123 18.32 -2.08 -15.97
CA ASP A 123 19.04 -0.98 -16.61
C ASP A 123 18.80 -0.95 -18.13
N GLU A 124 18.90 -2.11 -18.78
CA GLU A 124 18.66 -2.24 -20.21
C GLU A 124 17.19 -1.98 -20.59
N HIS A 125 16.23 -2.27 -19.69
CA HIS A 125 14.83 -1.86 -19.87
C HIS A 125 14.69 -0.33 -19.85
N PHE A 126 15.41 0.38 -18.96
CA PHE A 126 15.43 1.85 -18.96
C PHE A 126 16.11 2.43 -20.22
N GLU A 127 17.10 1.74 -20.79
CA GLU A 127 17.77 2.15 -22.03
C GLU A 127 16.89 1.93 -23.27
N PHE A 128 16.22 0.78 -23.38
CA PHE A 128 15.32 0.46 -24.50
C PHE A 128 14.24 1.52 -24.70
N HIS A 129 13.67 2.03 -23.61
CA HIS A 129 12.63 3.07 -23.68
C HIS A 129 13.15 4.45 -24.09
N ARG A 130 14.45 4.72 -23.93
CA ARG A 130 15.05 6.02 -24.28
C ARG A 130 15.49 6.10 -25.71
N ASP A 131 16.08 5.02 -26.21
CA ASP A 131 16.61 4.97 -27.56
C ASP A 131 16.30 3.60 -28.16
N PRO A 132 15.13 3.44 -28.79
CA PRO A 132 14.78 2.22 -29.50
C PRO A 132 15.84 1.79 -30.54
N TYR A 133 16.71 2.72 -30.95
CA TYR A 133 17.74 2.55 -31.97
C TYR A 133 19.18 2.53 -31.42
N ARG A 134 19.38 2.56 -30.09
CA ARG A 134 20.68 2.42 -29.38
C ARG A 134 21.85 3.23 -29.98
N ARG A 135 21.68 4.54 -30.16
CA ARG A 135 22.66 5.44 -30.79
C ARG A 135 23.68 6.09 -29.83
N GLY A 136 23.70 5.71 -28.55
CA GLY A 136 24.86 5.93 -27.67
C GLY A 136 25.39 7.36 -27.56
N TYR A 137 24.52 8.36 -27.43
CA TYR A 137 24.99 9.73 -27.17
C TYR A 137 25.66 9.83 -25.79
N ALA A 138 26.80 10.52 -25.74
CA ALA A 138 27.58 10.71 -24.51
C ALA A 138 26.76 11.41 -23.42
N HIS A 139 26.89 10.93 -22.19
CA HIS A 139 26.31 11.60 -21.02
C HIS A 139 27.13 12.85 -20.69
N SER A 140 26.45 13.94 -20.31
CA SER A 140 27.12 15.16 -19.87
C SER A 140 27.84 14.92 -18.54
N ASP A 141 29.12 15.22 -18.47
CA ASP A 141 29.87 15.26 -17.21
C ASP A 141 29.21 16.27 -16.25
N GLY A 142 28.55 15.75 -15.23
CA GLY A 142 27.92 16.56 -14.19
C GLY A 142 28.98 17.23 -13.31
N PRO A 143 28.73 18.43 -12.77
CA PRO A 143 29.74 19.13 -11.99
C PRO A 143 30.06 18.39 -10.67
N GLU A 144 31.31 17.96 -10.53
CA GLU A 144 31.87 17.52 -9.26
C GLU A 144 31.91 18.71 -8.29
N LEU A 145 31.02 18.66 -7.30
CA LEU A 145 30.89 19.69 -6.27
C LEU A 145 31.03 19.02 -4.91
N GLN A 146 32.14 19.27 -4.22
CA GLN A 146 32.28 18.94 -2.81
C GLN A 146 31.48 19.91 -1.93
N VAL A 147 30.89 19.39 -0.86
CA VAL A 147 30.08 20.12 0.12
C VAL A 147 30.93 20.39 1.37
N SER A 148 30.84 21.59 1.93
CA SER A 148 31.48 21.94 3.20
C SER A 148 30.53 21.71 4.38
N ASP A 149 30.94 20.84 5.32
CA ASP A 149 30.29 20.59 6.62
C ASP A 149 30.83 21.55 7.71
N ASN A 150 30.79 22.87 7.48
CA ASN A 150 31.33 23.85 8.43
C ASN A 150 30.64 23.76 9.81
N LYS A 151 31.40 23.31 10.83
CA LYS A 151 30.89 23.06 12.20
C LYS A 151 30.28 24.29 12.88
N ARG A 152 30.71 25.51 12.54
CA ARG A 152 30.29 26.75 13.21
C ARG A 152 28.85 27.13 12.87
N ASP A 153 28.44 26.97 11.61
CA ASP A 153 27.07 27.29 11.14
C ASP A 153 26.04 26.26 11.63
N VAL A 154 26.47 25.01 11.81
CA VAL A 154 25.62 23.93 12.35
C VAL A 154 25.38 24.06 13.86
N GLN A 155 26.33 24.66 14.59
CA GLN A 155 26.32 24.69 16.06
C GLN A 155 25.68 25.94 16.67
N TYR A 156 25.30 26.94 15.86
CA TYR A 156 24.68 28.18 16.30
C TYR A 156 23.19 28.03 16.65
N PRO A 157 22.66 28.61 17.75
CA PRO A 157 23.34 29.31 18.84
C PRO A 157 24.02 28.35 19.82
N THR A 158 25.14 28.82 20.38
CA THR A 158 25.87 28.14 21.45
C THR A 158 25.13 28.23 22.79
N LYS A 159 25.53 27.41 23.78
CA LYS A 159 24.88 27.41 25.11
C LYS A 159 24.88 28.81 25.74
N ASP A 160 25.97 29.55 25.59
CA ASP A 160 26.17 30.87 26.19
C ASP A 160 25.40 31.98 25.46
N GLU A 161 25.03 31.78 24.19
CA GLU A 161 24.18 32.69 23.43
C GLU A 161 22.68 32.45 23.70
N THR A 162 22.31 31.25 24.13
CA THR A 162 20.96 30.94 24.65
C THR A 162 20.70 31.47 26.07
N PHE A 163 21.62 32.21 26.71
CA PHE A 163 21.54 32.52 28.15
C PHE A 163 20.64 33.71 28.55
N ARG A 164 20.16 34.53 27.60
CA ARG A 164 19.20 35.63 27.88
C ARG A 164 17.76 35.12 27.91
N ILE A 165 17.47 34.14 28.77
CA ILE A 165 16.17 33.48 28.86
C ILE A 165 15.63 33.58 30.29
N ASP A 166 14.41 34.10 30.42
CA ASP A 166 13.61 34.17 31.65
C ASP A 166 13.51 32.80 32.36
N ASP A 167 13.47 32.80 33.69
CA ASP A 167 13.41 31.55 34.49
C ASP A 167 12.22 30.66 34.11
N ASN A 168 11.08 31.26 33.77
CA ASN A 168 9.89 30.55 33.30
C ASN A 168 10.14 29.79 31.99
N THR A 169 10.85 30.41 31.05
CA THR A 169 11.17 29.80 29.75
C THR A 169 12.22 28.70 29.92
N ARG A 170 13.16 28.83 30.86
CA ARG A 170 14.11 27.75 31.21
C ARG A 170 13.40 26.50 31.71
N ILE A 171 12.38 26.65 32.55
CA ILE A 171 11.56 25.53 33.05
C ILE A 171 10.83 24.83 31.89
N LEU A 172 10.25 25.60 30.96
CA LEU A 172 9.57 25.04 29.78
C LEU A 172 10.54 24.29 28.87
N ILE A 173 11.74 24.83 28.62
CA ILE A 173 12.79 24.16 27.83
C ILE A 173 13.23 22.87 28.52
N ALA A 174 13.43 22.87 29.83
CA ALA A 174 13.82 21.67 30.57
C ALA A 174 12.74 20.56 30.47
N LYS A 175 11.45 20.93 30.59
CA LYS A 175 10.32 20.00 30.39
C LYS A 175 10.31 19.44 28.97
N LEU A 176 10.48 20.29 27.96
CA LEU A 176 10.53 19.88 26.55
C LEU A 176 11.70 18.92 26.28
N CYS A 177 12.90 19.26 26.74
CA CYS A 177 14.11 18.43 26.60
C CYS A 177 13.96 17.06 27.27
N THR A 178 13.29 17.02 28.43
CA THR A 178 12.98 15.77 29.14
C THR A 178 12.01 14.91 28.34
N ALA A 179 10.92 15.49 27.83
CA ALA A 179 9.94 14.79 27.00
C ALA A 179 10.56 14.22 25.72
N ILE A 180 11.41 15.00 25.03
CA ILE A 180 12.17 14.56 23.85
C ILE A 180 13.08 13.38 24.20
N SER A 181 13.80 13.46 25.32
CA SER A 181 14.72 12.40 25.76
C SER A 181 13.98 11.09 26.09
N MET A 182 12.85 11.19 26.78
CA MET A 182 12.00 10.03 27.07
C MET A 182 11.47 9.38 25.80
N ARG A 183 11.08 10.18 24.80
CA ARG A 183 10.62 9.66 23.50
C ARG A 183 11.74 9.00 22.69
N LEU A 184 12.97 9.52 22.75
CA LEU A 184 14.12 8.90 22.10
C LEU A 184 14.50 7.55 22.73
N ARG A 185 14.39 7.42 24.06
CA ARG A 185 14.61 6.15 24.77
C ARG A 185 13.46 5.17 24.58
N HIS A 186 12.23 5.68 24.61
CA HIS A 186 11.00 4.88 24.49
C HIS A 186 10.07 5.47 23.43
N PRO A 187 10.25 5.09 22.15
CA PRO A 187 9.50 5.63 21.02
C PRO A 187 7.99 5.41 21.06
N ASN A 188 7.44 4.65 22.00
CA ASN A 188 6.01 4.33 22.07
C ASN A 188 5.32 4.85 23.33
N ARG A 189 6.07 5.30 24.35
CA ARG A 189 5.48 5.67 25.66
C ARG A 189 5.03 7.12 25.74
N GLN A 190 5.67 8.02 25.00
CA GLN A 190 5.40 9.46 25.07
C GLN A 190 4.59 9.95 23.87
N ASN A 191 3.51 10.72 24.09
CA ASN A 191 2.72 11.27 23.00
C ASN A 191 3.46 12.45 22.33
N LEU A 192 3.45 12.48 20.98
CA LEU A 192 4.01 13.58 20.20
C LEU A 192 3.21 14.89 20.35
N ASP A 193 1.93 14.79 20.69
CA ASP A 193 1.06 15.94 20.98
C ASP A 193 1.62 16.79 22.11
N LEU A 194 2.03 16.14 23.21
CA LEU A 194 2.61 16.81 24.37
C LEU A 194 3.90 17.57 24.00
N ILE A 195 4.78 16.94 23.21
CA ILE A 195 6.04 17.58 22.78
C ILE A 195 5.76 18.82 21.93
N TYR A 196 4.80 18.73 21.01
CA TYR A 196 4.43 19.86 20.17
C TYR A 196 3.76 21.00 20.97
N GLN A 197 2.89 20.66 21.92
CA GLN A 197 2.26 21.64 22.82
C GLN A 197 3.29 22.38 23.69
N LEU A 198 4.24 21.65 24.29
CA LEU A 198 5.33 22.25 25.07
C LEU A 198 6.21 23.16 24.20
N TYR A 199 6.47 22.77 22.95
CA TYR A 199 7.18 23.62 22.00
C TYR A 199 6.39 24.89 21.65
N MET A 200 5.07 24.81 21.44
CA MET A 200 4.22 25.96 21.14
C MET A 200 4.13 26.99 22.26
N GLN A 201 4.34 26.57 23.52
CA GLN A 201 4.39 27.45 24.70
C GLN A 201 5.66 28.32 24.77
N LEU A 202 6.68 28.02 23.96
CA LEU A 202 7.89 28.85 23.91
C LEU A 202 7.61 30.21 23.24
N PRO A 203 8.24 31.29 23.72
CA PRO A 203 8.12 32.60 23.08
C PRO A 203 8.75 32.59 21.68
N LYS A 204 8.21 33.43 20.78
CA LYS A 204 8.77 33.61 19.43
C LYS A 204 9.97 34.57 19.50
N PRO A 205 11.08 34.32 18.78
CA PRO A 205 11.37 33.19 17.88
C PRO A 205 11.82 31.90 18.60
N ARG A 206 10.99 30.86 18.52
CA ARG A 206 11.12 29.63 19.35
C ARG A 206 12.41 28.87 19.15
N MET A 207 12.85 28.74 17.90
CA MET A 207 14.01 27.93 17.52
C MET A 207 15.35 28.53 17.97
N LEU A 208 15.38 29.80 18.38
CA LEU A 208 16.59 30.41 18.95
C LEU A 208 16.80 30.05 20.43
N HIS A 209 15.74 29.69 21.14
CA HIS A 209 15.83 29.26 22.54
C HIS A 209 16.38 27.84 22.73
N LEU A 210 16.46 27.06 21.64
CA LEU A 210 16.93 25.69 21.67
C LEU A 210 18.34 25.60 21.08
N THR A 211 19.26 25.00 21.84
CA THR A 211 20.59 24.66 21.31
C THR A 211 20.46 23.70 20.12
N TRP A 212 21.44 23.68 19.23
CA TRP A 212 21.39 22.87 18.02
C TRP A 212 21.11 21.38 18.27
N HIS A 213 21.70 20.77 19.32
CA HIS A 213 21.50 19.36 19.66
C HIS A 213 20.03 19.06 19.98
N TRP A 214 19.36 19.97 20.69
CA TRP A 214 17.95 19.81 21.07
C TRP A 214 17.02 20.07 19.89
N ARG A 215 17.38 20.98 18.98
CA ARG A 215 16.63 21.17 17.72
C ARG A 215 16.72 19.97 16.80
N ASP A 216 17.92 19.43 16.60
CA ASP A 216 18.14 18.20 15.83
C ASP A 216 17.32 17.05 16.40
N ARG A 217 17.33 16.87 17.74
CA ARG A 217 16.51 15.87 18.42
C ARG A 217 15.01 16.12 18.29
N LEU A 218 14.56 17.37 18.42
CA LEU A 218 13.16 17.76 18.26
C LEU A 218 12.66 17.42 16.85
N LEU A 219 13.38 17.89 15.81
CA LEU A 219 13.07 17.61 14.41
C LEU A 219 13.14 16.11 14.10
N LYS A 220 14.08 15.37 14.69
CA LYS A 220 14.17 13.91 14.53
C LYS A 220 12.97 13.18 15.13
N VAL A 221 12.55 13.56 16.35
CA VAL A 221 11.40 12.94 17.03
C VAL A 221 10.10 13.25 16.29
N MET A 222 9.89 14.51 15.93
CA MET A 222 8.70 14.95 15.18
C MET A 222 8.72 14.43 13.73
N GLY A 223 9.90 14.14 13.19
CA GLY A 223 10.14 13.49 11.89
C GLY A 223 9.74 12.01 11.80
N MET A 224 9.57 11.35 12.97
CA MET A 224 9.33 9.91 13.08
C MET A 224 8.03 9.59 13.83
N PRO A 225 6.86 10.05 13.35
CA PRO A 225 5.60 9.67 13.96
C PRO A 225 5.28 8.18 13.74
N PRO A 226 4.45 7.56 14.60
CA PRO A 226 4.03 6.18 14.43
C PRO A 226 3.22 6.00 13.14
N LYS A 227 2.39 6.96 12.74
CA LYS A 227 1.75 7.03 11.42
C LYS A 227 1.90 8.43 10.86
N ARG A 228 2.16 8.56 9.56
CA ARG A 228 2.21 9.86 8.87
C ARG A 228 0.79 10.22 8.43
N ASN A 229 0.18 11.16 9.12
CA ASN A 229 -1.11 11.75 8.78
C ASN A 229 -0.94 13.26 8.46
N SER A 230 -1.99 13.88 7.93
CA SER A 230 -2.01 15.32 7.63
C SER A 230 -1.63 16.18 8.83
N GLU A 231 -2.07 15.82 10.04
CA GLU A 231 -1.76 16.55 11.26
C GLU A 231 -0.26 16.52 11.60
N SER A 232 0.37 15.34 11.61
CA SER A 232 1.81 15.20 11.84
C SER A 232 2.63 15.92 10.79
N MET A 233 2.17 15.93 9.53
CA MET A 233 2.77 16.68 8.43
C MET A 233 2.72 18.19 8.70
N LEU A 234 1.54 18.73 9.04
CA LEU A 234 1.37 20.17 9.31
C LEU A 234 2.24 20.63 10.48
N ARG A 235 2.28 19.85 11.57
CA ARG A 235 3.14 20.13 12.72
C ARG A 235 4.63 20.10 12.33
N TYR A 236 5.04 19.16 11.49
CA TYR A 236 6.43 19.09 11.03
C TYR A 236 6.79 20.30 10.15
N PHE A 237 5.93 20.69 9.20
CA PHE A 237 6.18 21.86 8.37
C PHE A 237 6.16 23.17 9.16
N ALA A 238 5.34 23.29 10.20
CA ALA A 238 5.39 24.42 11.12
C ALA A 238 6.76 24.52 11.83
N LEU A 239 7.33 23.40 12.26
CA LEU A 239 8.69 23.38 12.82
C LEU A 239 9.75 23.79 11.80
N ILE A 240 9.63 23.29 10.56
CA ILE A 240 10.56 23.65 9.48
C ILE A 240 10.45 25.14 9.13
N ALA A 241 9.24 25.70 9.11
CA ALA A 241 9.02 27.13 8.92
C ALA A 241 9.66 27.95 10.05
N ASP A 242 9.42 27.60 11.31
CA ASP A 242 10.03 28.28 12.47
C ASP A 242 11.58 28.24 12.42
N VAL A 243 12.19 27.16 11.88
CA VAL A 243 13.66 27.07 11.68
C VAL A 243 14.12 28.04 10.59
N LYS A 244 13.40 28.10 9.47
CA LYS A 244 13.71 29.00 8.35
C LYS A 244 13.52 30.48 8.73
N ASP A 245 12.43 30.79 9.42
CA ASP A 245 12.11 32.14 9.92
C ASP A 245 13.18 32.62 10.92
N ALA A 246 13.79 31.70 11.67
CA ALA A 246 14.92 31.99 12.55
C ALA A 246 16.28 32.09 11.83
N GLY A 247 16.32 31.95 10.49
CA GLY A 247 17.56 32.00 9.70
C GLY A 247 18.49 30.80 9.91
N LEU A 248 17.97 29.68 10.41
CA LEU A 248 18.77 28.50 10.76
C LEU A 248 18.82 27.48 9.62
N THR A 249 19.92 26.73 9.56
CA THR A 249 20.12 25.70 8.54
C THR A 249 19.50 24.35 8.94
N LEU A 250 19.03 23.62 7.93
CA LEU A 250 18.46 22.28 8.09
C LEU A 250 19.47 21.23 7.62
N ARG A 251 19.63 20.14 8.37
CA ARG A 251 20.42 18.98 7.91
C ARG A 251 19.68 18.20 6.84
N ARG A 252 20.45 17.48 6.02
CA ARG A 252 19.94 16.52 5.01
C ARG A 252 18.85 15.58 5.55
N MET A 253 19.00 15.07 6.77
CA MET A 253 17.98 14.23 7.41
C MET A 253 16.63 14.96 7.58
N HIS A 254 16.64 16.25 7.95
CA HIS A 254 15.42 17.04 8.14
C HIS A 254 14.71 17.31 6.80
N TRP A 255 15.49 17.58 5.75
CA TRP A 255 14.96 17.66 4.39
C TRP A 255 14.33 16.35 3.93
N ASN A 256 14.96 15.22 4.21
CA ASN A 256 14.41 13.90 3.89
C ASN A 256 13.10 13.62 4.64
N PHE A 257 12.95 14.06 5.90
CA PHE A 257 11.66 13.99 6.58
C PHE A 257 10.62 14.90 5.96
N ALA A 258 10.97 16.13 5.60
CA ALA A 258 10.06 17.06 4.91
C ALA A 258 9.56 16.47 3.59
N LEU A 259 10.46 15.89 2.78
CA LEU A 259 10.12 15.17 1.56
C LEU A 259 9.19 13.98 1.82
N ALA A 260 9.49 13.16 2.83
CA ALA A 260 8.62 12.04 3.19
C ALA A 260 7.24 12.49 3.69
N PHE A 261 7.14 13.63 4.37
CA PHE A 261 5.86 14.20 4.80
C PHE A 261 5.06 14.81 3.66
N ALA A 262 5.71 15.47 2.69
CA ALA A 262 5.04 15.99 1.50
C ALA A 262 4.42 14.89 0.64
N THR A 263 4.94 13.67 0.71
CA THR A 263 4.55 12.56 -0.19
C THR A 263 3.71 11.47 0.48
N LYS A 264 3.94 11.17 1.77
CA LYS A 264 3.37 9.99 2.45
C LYS A 264 2.29 10.31 3.49
N TYR A 265 1.73 11.51 3.49
CA TYR A 265 0.63 11.88 4.41
C TYR A 265 -0.75 11.42 3.90
N SER A 266 -0.88 11.19 2.59
CA SER A 266 -2.10 10.72 1.93
C SER A 266 -1.97 9.24 1.53
N ALA A 267 -3.11 8.56 1.43
CA ALA A 267 -3.18 7.16 0.98
C ALA A 267 -2.94 7.02 -0.53
N ARG A 268 -3.27 8.04 -1.32
CA ARG A 268 -3.03 8.11 -2.76
C ARG A 268 -2.07 9.26 -3.04
N VAL A 269 -1.09 8.99 -3.89
CA VAL A 269 -0.15 10.01 -4.39
C VAL A 269 -0.72 10.55 -5.69
N THR A 270 -0.83 11.87 -5.77
CA THR A 270 -1.25 12.60 -6.98
C THR A 270 -0.10 13.44 -7.51
N THR A 271 -0.34 14.13 -8.63
CA THR A 271 0.62 15.10 -9.20
C THR A 271 0.97 16.22 -8.22
N ALA A 272 0.05 16.62 -7.34
CA ALA A 272 0.28 17.69 -6.36
C ALA A 272 1.32 17.29 -5.29
N GLU A 273 1.29 16.05 -4.80
CA GLU A 273 2.31 15.53 -3.88
C GLU A 273 3.67 15.43 -4.56
N MET A 274 3.70 14.99 -5.83
CA MET A 274 4.91 14.92 -6.64
C MET A 274 5.53 16.31 -6.86
N GLU A 275 4.76 17.31 -7.27
CA GLU A 275 5.21 18.69 -7.44
C GLU A 275 5.72 19.29 -6.12
N SER A 276 5.02 19.02 -5.02
CA SER A 276 5.45 19.45 -3.69
C SER A 276 6.80 18.85 -3.30
N ALA A 277 7.03 17.56 -3.60
CA ALA A 277 8.30 16.89 -3.36
C ALA A 277 9.43 17.51 -4.21
N LEU A 278 9.18 17.76 -5.50
CA LEU A 278 10.15 18.39 -6.40
C LEU A 278 10.49 19.82 -5.95
N ARG A 279 9.52 20.58 -5.43
CA ARG A 279 9.75 21.91 -4.88
C ARG A 279 10.68 21.86 -3.67
N ILE A 280 10.43 20.95 -2.72
CA ILE A 280 11.28 20.77 -1.53
C ILE A 280 12.69 20.31 -1.93
N TRP A 281 12.81 19.39 -2.89
CA TRP A 281 14.11 18.94 -3.38
C TRP A 281 14.89 20.06 -4.08
N ARG A 282 14.22 20.87 -4.90
CA ARG A 282 14.81 22.05 -5.54
C ARG A 282 15.29 23.06 -4.50
N GLU A 283 14.52 23.29 -3.46
CA GLU A 283 14.91 24.17 -2.35
C GLU A 283 16.15 23.62 -1.62
N MET A 284 16.15 22.33 -1.29
CA MET A 284 17.25 21.63 -0.64
C MET A 284 18.57 21.74 -1.43
N GLU A 285 18.55 21.48 -2.74
CA GLU A 285 19.78 21.50 -3.54
C GLU A 285 20.17 22.92 -4.01
N ARG A 286 19.23 23.74 -4.47
CA ARG A 286 19.55 25.04 -5.07
C ARG A 286 19.75 26.15 -4.04
N VAL A 287 18.91 26.19 -3.00
CA VAL A 287 18.92 27.25 -1.99
C VAL A 287 19.83 26.85 -0.83
N ALA A 288 19.56 25.71 -0.21
CA ALA A 288 20.33 25.26 0.95
C ALA A 288 21.69 24.64 0.60
N LYS A 289 21.97 24.38 -0.69
CA LYS A 289 23.21 23.75 -1.19
C LYS A 289 23.51 22.38 -0.56
N ILE A 290 22.47 21.63 -0.21
CA ILE A 290 22.60 20.29 0.38
C ILE A 290 22.24 19.25 -0.69
N LYS A 291 23.21 18.41 -1.07
CA LYS A 291 23.00 17.34 -2.05
C LYS A 291 22.07 16.26 -1.53
N GLY A 292 21.14 15.81 -2.37
CA GLY A 292 20.32 14.63 -2.11
C GLY A 292 21.16 13.36 -1.94
N ASN A 293 20.66 12.40 -1.16
CA ASN A 293 21.29 11.08 -1.00
C ASN A 293 20.32 9.96 -1.40
N GLU A 294 20.69 8.71 -1.14
CA GLU A 294 19.88 7.53 -1.46
C GLU A 294 18.44 7.62 -0.92
N VAL A 295 18.25 8.18 0.28
CA VAL A 295 16.92 8.38 0.86
C VAL A 295 16.12 9.45 0.10
N THR A 296 16.76 10.55 -0.28
CA THR A 296 16.14 11.63 -1.07
C THR A 296 15.61 11.08 -2.39
N PHE A 297 16.48 10.41 -3.15
CA PHE A 297 16.13 9.91 -4.47
C PHE A 297 15.14 8.74 -4.42
N ASN A 298 15.19 7.89 -3.39
CA ASN A 298 14.16 6.86 -3.20
C ASN A 298 12.75 7.46 -2.97
N VAL A 299 12.65 8.58 -2.25
CA VAL A 299 11.36 9.26 -2.06
C VAL A 299 10.88 9.89 -3.36
N LEU A 300 11.79 10.52 -4.13
CA LEU A 300 11.47 11.13 -5.42
C LEU A 300 11.05 10.09 -6.46
N PHE A 301 11.74 8.96 -6.52
CA PHE A 301 11.40 7.86 -7.42
C PHE A 301 10.04 7.23 -7.06
N ASP A 302 9.81 6.95 -5.76
CA ASP A 302 8.53 6.39 -5.27
C ASP A 302 7.33 7.31 -5.58
N VAL A 303 7.49 8.62 -5.37
CA VAL A 303 6.40 9.59 -5.64
C VAL A 303 6.15 9.74 -7.14
N ALA A 304 7.19 9.84 -7.98
CA ALA A 304 7.05 9.92 -9.43
C ALA A 304 6.37 8.68 -10.01
N SER A 305 6.80 7.50 -9.55
CA SER A 305 6.21 6.21 -9.94
C SER A 305 4.73 6.15 -9.58
N LYS A 306 4.37 6.47 -8.32
CA LYS A 306 2.98 6.41 -7.84
C LYS A 306 2.06 7.48 -8.44
N ALA A 307 2.60 8.63 -8.83
CA ALA A 307 1.88 9.66 -9.56
C ALA A 307 1.63 9.29 -11.03
N GLY A 308 2.22 8.18 -11.52
CA GLY A 308 2.12 7.75 -12.92
C GLY A 308 3.02 8.53 -13.88
N ASN A 309 3.91 9.38 -13.38
CA ASN A 309 4.87 10.11 -14.20
C ASN A 309 6.15 9.27 -14.38
N PHE A 310 6.05 8.25 -15.23
CA PHE A 310 7.13 7.29 -15.46
C PHE A 310 8.36 7.93 -16.14
N THR A 311 8.18 8.95 -16.97
CA THR A 311 9.31 9.67 -17.59
C THR A 311 10.16 10.38 -16.54
N LEU A 312 9.53 11.00 -15.54
CA LEU A 312 10.25 11.57 -14.41
C LEU A 312 10.94 10.49 -13.57
N ALA A 313 10.29 9.35 -13.33
CA ALA A 313 10.92 8.24 -12.62
C ALA A 313 12.17 7.73 -13.36
N ASP A 314 12.12 7.59 -14.69
CA ASP A 314 13.27 7.21 -15.54
C ASP A 314 14.40 8.26 -15.49
N MET A 315 14.07 9.55 -15.40
CA MET A 315 15.06 10.61 -15.23
C MET A 315 15.72 10.54 -13.85
N ILE A 316 14.93 10.31 -12.79
CA ILE A 316 15.43 10.18 -11.41
C ILE A 316 16.34 8.97 -11.28
N TYR A 317 15.97 7.83 -11.88
CA TYR A 317 16.80 6.62 -11.90
C TYR A 317 18.20 6.91 -12.43
N LYS A 318 18.28 7.52 -13.61
CA LYS A 318 19.56 7.85 -14.23
C LYS A 318 20.33 8.94 -13.50
N GLU A 319 19.64 9.88 -12.87
CA GLU A 319 20.31 10.86 -12.02
C GLU A 319 20.98 10.17 -10.81
N MET A 320 20.41 9.08 -10.29
CA MET A 320 21.08 8.27 -9.27
C MET A 320 22.33 7.58 -9.83
N GLU A 321 22.24 6.97 -11.01
CA GLU A 321 23.38 6.31 -11.68
C GLU A 321 24.50 7.30 -11.99
N ASN A 322 24.18 8.43 -12.63
CA ASN A 322 25.12 9.49 -12.98
C ASN A 322 25.84 10.07 -11.75
N ARG A 323 25.16 10.12 -10.60
CA ARG A 323 25.73 10.58 -9.33
C ARG A 323 26.42 9.48 -8.53
N GLY A 324 26.45 8.24 -9.02
CA GLY A 324 26.99 7.09 -8.31
C GLY A 324 26.27 6.79 -6.98
N ILE A 325 24.97 7.11 -6.88
CA ILE A 325 24.19 6.86 -5.67
C ILE A 325 23.81 5.38 -5.64
N PRO A 326 24.27 4.61 -4.63
CA PRO A 326 24.02 3.17 -4.61
C PRO A 326 22.54 2.85 -4.38
N PHE A 327 22.06 1.83 -5.09
CA PHE A 327 20.74 1.27 -4.86
C PHE A 327 20.74 0.44 -3.59
N ASN A 328 19.76 0.70 -2.72
CA ASN A 328 19.52 -0.06 -1.50
C ASN A 328 18.26 -0.91 -1.66
N ARG A 329 17.95 -1.76 -0.67
CA ARG A 329 16.70 -2.53 -0.60
C ARG A 329 15.46 -1.74 -1.03
N TYR A 330 15.30 -0.52 -0.50
CA TYR A 330 14.11 0.28 -0.79
C TYR A 330 14.03 0.63 -2.27
N HIS A 331 15.16 0.92 -2.91
CA HIS A 331 15.22 1.23 -4.33
C HIS A 331 14.85 0.00 -5.16
N HIS A 332 15.48 -1.16 -4.92
CA HIS A 332 15.16 -2.39 -5.65
C HIS A 332 13.68 -2.80 -5.54
N VAL A 333 13.09 -2.71 -4.34
CA VAL A 333 11.65 -2.97 -4.17
C VAL A 333 10.79 -1.92 -4.90
N SER A 334 11.24 -0.66 -4.93
CA SER A 334 10.55 0.39 -5.67
C SER A 334 10.62 0.18 -7.18
N LEU A 335 11.70 -0.40 -7.71
CA LEU A 335 11.83 -0.77 -9.13
C LEU A 335 10.83 -1.86 -9.52
N ILE A 336 10.72 -2.94 -8.73
CA ILE A 336 9.71 -3.99 -8.96
C ILE A 336 8.30 -3.36 -8.99
N TYR A 337 8.02 -2.48 -8.03
CA TYR A 337 6.74 -1.78 -7.97
C TYR A 337 6.51 -0.82 -9.15
N TYR A 338 7.55 -0.12 -9.60
CA TYR A 338 7.53 0.80 -10.73
C TYR A 338 7.18 0.07 -12.04
N PHE A 339 7.86 -1.02 -12.37
CA PHE A 339 7.56 -1.79 -13.57
C PHE A 339 6.16 -2.41 -13.52
N GLY A 340 5.72 -2.86 -12.34
CA GLY A 340 4.33 -3.30 -12.14
C GLY A 340 3.28 -2.19 -12.26
N LEU A 341 3.63 -0.92 -12.04
CA LEU A 341 2.77 0.23 -12.34
C LEU A 341 2.77 0.58 -13.83
N LYS A 342 3.90 0.40 -14.51
CA LYS A 342 4.08 0.61 -15.96
C LYS A 342 3.43 -0.50 -16.80
N LEU A 343 2.96 -1.58 -16.16
CA LEU A 343 2.45 -2.79 -16.81
C LEU A 343 3.52 -3.51 -17.66
N ASP A 344 4.78 -3.41 -17.24
CA ASP A 344 5.91 -4.11 -17.86
C ASP A 344 6.33 -5.29 -16.98
N SER A 345 5.85 -6.48 -17.34
CA SER A 345 6.13 -7.70 -16.59
C SER A 345 7.56 -8.22 -16.76
N LEU A 346 8.20 -7.93 -17.89
CA LEU A 346 9.60 -8.29 -18.15
C LEU A 346 10.55 -7.41 -17.32
N GLY A 347 10.34 -6.10 -17.34
CA GLY A 347 11.09 -5.16 -16.49
C GLY A 347 10.90 -5.46 -15.01
N LEU A 348 9.70 -5.89 -14.60
CA LEU A 348 9.43 -6.33 -13.22
C LEU A 348 10.28 -7.55 -12.82
N ARG A 349 10.35 -8.56 -13.70
CA ARG A 349 11.18 -9.76 -13.49
C ARG A 349 12.65 -9.42 -13.45
N ALA A 350 13.09 -8.54 -14.35
CA ALA A 350 14.45 -8.03 -14.38
C ALA A 350 14.82 -7.32 -13.05
N ALA A 351 13.95 -6.43 -12.55
CA ALA A 351 14.15 -5.75 -11.28
C ALA A 351 14.18 -6.71 -10.08
N TYR A 352 13.36 -7.77 -10.09
CA TYR A 352 13.44 -8.83 -9.08
C TYR A 352 14.75 -9.60 -9.16
N ARG A 353 15.20 -9.93 -10.37
CA ARG A 353 16.46 -10.61 -10.64
C ARG A 353 17.65 -9.77 -10.13
N ASP A 354 17.65 -8.49 -10.42
CA ASP A 354 18.68 -7.55 -9.96
C ASP A 354 18.70 -7.42 -8.43
N LEU A 355 17.52 -7.45 -7.76
CA LEU A 355 17.44 -7.50 -6.29
C LEU A 355 18.15 -8.73 -5.72
N VAL A 356 17.90 -9.91 -6.29
CA VAL A 356 18.49 -11.18 -5.82
C VAL A 356 20.00 -11.19 -6.06
N PHE A 357 20.46 -10.77 -7.24
CA PHE A 357 21.89 -10.72 -7.55
C PHE A 357 22.65 -9.61 -6.81
N ALA A 358 21.97 -8.53 -6.41
CA ALA A 358 22.53 -7.52 -5.51
C ALA A 358 22.72 -8.03 -4.06
N GLY A 359 22.33 -9.28 -3.78
CA GLY A 359 22.46 -9.93 -2.48
C GLY A 359 21.48 -9.42 -1.42
N GLU A 360 20.43 -8.70 -1.83
CA GLU A 360 19.40 -8.19 -0.94
C GLU A 360 18.53 -9.34 -0.41
N MET A 361 18.17 -9.28 0.88
CA MET A 361 17.37 -10.35 1.48
C MET A 361 15.98 -10.48 0.86
N VAL A 362 15.59 -11.64 0.36
CA VAL A 362 14.21 -11.86 -0.15
C VAL A 362 13.27 -12.07 1.04
N ASP A 363 12.14 -11.37 1.09
CA ASP A 363 11.13 -11.57 2.13
C ASP A 363 9.72 -11.54 1.53
N THR A 364 8.71 -11.88 2.34
CA THR A 364 7.30 -11.86 1.91
C THR A 364 6.88 -10.51 1.31
N VAL A 365 7.46 -9.38 1.73
CA VAL A 365 7.13 -8.07 1.14
C VAL A 365 7.62 -7.96 -0.30
N VAL A 366 8.81 -8.46 -0.60
CA VAL A 366 9.35 -8.51 -1.97
C VAL A 366 8.45 -9.38 -2.85
N LEU A 367 8.13 -10.59 -2.41
CA LEU A 367 7.30 -11.52 -3.19
C LEU A 367 5.87 -10.99 -3.38
N ASN A 368 5.28 -10.36 -2.37
CA ASN A 368 3.98 -9.67 -2.50
C ASN A 368 4.04 -8.50 -3.49
N CYS A 369 5.18 -7.80 -3.56
CA CYS A 369 5.38 -6.74 -4.55
C CYS A 369 5.39 -7.30 -5.98
N VAL A 370 6.08 -8.43 -6.19
CA VAL A 370 6.09 -9.17 -7.46
C VAL A 370 4.68 -9.66 -7.82
N ILE A 371 3.99 -10.37 -6.90
CA ILE A 371 2.61 -10.84 -7.10
C ILE A 371 1.70 -9.68 -7.47
N SER A 372 1.76 -8.56 -6.73
CA SER A 372 0.96 -7.38 -7.03
C SER A 372 1.23 -6.82 -8.42
N GLY A 373 2.48 -6.86 -8.90
CA GLY A 373 2.83 -6.36 -10.23
C GLY A 373 2.43 -7.33 -11.35
N LEU A 374 2.60 -8.64 -11.17
CA LEU A 374 2.16 -9.67 -12.12
C LEU A 374 0.63 -9.64 -12.29
N LEU A 375 -0.13 -9.56 -11.18
CA LEU A 375 -1.58 -9.37 -11.22
C LEU A 375 -1.95 -8.05 -11.92
N ARG A 376 -1.12 -7.01 -11.81
CA ARG A 376 -1.36 -5.75 -12.52
C ARG A 376 -1.23 -5.89 -14.03
N CYS A 377 -0.23 -6.65 -14.47
CA CYS A 377 0.05 -6.96 -15.87
C CYS A 377 -0.92 -7.97 -16.50
N GLY A 378 -1.83 -8.57 -15.70
CA GLY A 378 -2.75 -9.61 -16.19
C GLY A 378 -2.08 -10.97 -16.37
N GLU A 379 -1.01 -11.25 -15.61
CA GLU A 379 -0.34 -12.54 -15.61
C GLU A 379 -0.70 -13.34 -14.35
N GLU A 380 -1.97 -13.71 -14.22
CA GLU A 380 -2.49 -14.41 -13.04
C GLU A 380 -1.79 -15.75 -12.82
N SER A 381 -1.47 -16.49 -13.90
CA SER A 381 -0.80 -17.78 -13.80
C SER A 381 0.58 -17.67 -13.14
N ALA A 382 1.36 -16.64 -13.46
CA ALA A 382 2.68 -16.44 -12.89
C ALA A 382 2.60 -15.96 -11.43
N ALA A 383 1.60 -15.11 -11.12
CA ALA A 383 1.31 -14.69 -9.76
C ALA A 383 0.92 -15.89 -8.87
N GLU A 384 0.07 -16.79 -9.38
CA GLU A 384 -0.36 -18.00 -8.69
C GLU A 384 0.81 -18.97 -8.48
N GLU A 385 1.69 -19.15 -9.48
CA GLU A 385 2.90 -19.96 -9.33
C GLU A 385 3.80 -19.44 -8.18
N THR A 386 3.99 -18.12 -8.12
CA THR A 386 4.76 -17.47 -7.05
C THR A 386 4.12 -17.74 -5.68
N TYR A 387 2.79 -17.62 -5.60
CA TYR A 387 2.01 -17.94 -4.40
C TYR A 387 2.14 -19.41 -3.98
N GLN A 388 2.02 -20.35 -4.90
CA GLN A 388 2.15 -21.78 -4.61
C GLN A 388 3.57 -22.12 -4.11
N ARG A 389 4.60 -21.46 -4.62
CA ARG A 389 5.98 -21.61 -4.10
C ARG A 389 6.12 -21.09 -2.67
N MET A 390 5.49 -19.95 -2.34
CA MET A 390 5.42 -19.46 -0.95
C MET A 390 4.67 -20.44 -0.04
N LYS A 391 3.53 -20.98 -0.49
CA LYS A 391 2.70 -21.95 0.26
C LYS A 391 3.44 -23.26 0.52
N ASN A 392 4.20 -23.76 -0.46
CA ASN A 392 5.02 -24.97 -0.28
C ASN A 392 6.13 -24.76 0.77
N GLY A 393 6.64 -23.52 0.91
CA GLY A 393 7.54 -23.15 2.00
C GLY A 393 6.86 -23.09 3.38
N GLN A 394 5.55 -22.80 3.41
CA GLN A 394 4.75 -22.62 4.64
C GLN A 394 4.50 -23.91 5.42
N ALA A 395 4.56 -25.09 4.79
CA ALA A 395 4.38 -26.39 5.45
C ALA A 395 5.38 -26.65 6.61
N ARG A 396 6.36 -25.77 6.79
CA ARG A 396 7.39 -25.81 7.84
C ARG A 396 7.31 -24.69 8.89
N ALA A 397 6.38 -23.73 8.77
CA ALA A 397 6.32 -22.56 9.64
C ALA A 397 5.23 -22.70 10.72
N ALA A 398 5.61 -22.56 11.99
CA ALA A 398 4.66 -22.40 13.09
C ALA A 398 3.97 -21.03 13.02
N SER A 399 2.78 -20.92 13.65
CA SER A 399 1.87 -19.77 13.54
C SER A 399 2.55 -18.40 13.57
N MET A 400 2.27 -17.61 12.53
CA MET A 400 2.82 -16.27 12.29
C MET A 400 2.38 -15.24 13.36
N PRO A 401 3.30 -14.43 13.92
CA PRO A 401 2.94 -13.24 14.67
C PRO A 401 2.34 -12.18 13.75
N GLU A 402 1.23 -11.55 14.16
CA GLU A 402 0.63 -10.43 13.42
C GLU A 402 1.65 -9.28 13.22
N ARG A 403 1.90 -8.92 11.95
CA ARG A 403 2.82 -7.84 11.57
C ARG A 403 2.19 -6.48 11.90
N ASN A 404 2.48 -5.94 13.09
CA ASN A 404 2.17 -4.54 13.41
C ASN A 404 3.09 -3.57 12.64
N TYR A 405 2.59 -2.39 12.28
CA TYR A 405 3.33 -1.38 11.48
C TYR A 405 4.74 -1.06 12.04
N MET A 406 4.87 -1.01 13.37
CA MET A 406 6.16 -0.79 14.05
C MET A 406 7.10 -1.98 13.90
N MET A 407 6.57 -3.20 13.92
CA MET A 407 7.33 -4.43 13.65
C MET A 407 7.87 -4.41 12.22
N GLY A 408 7.07 -3.91 11.26
CA GLY A 408 7.52 -3.71 9.87
C GLY A 408 8.80 -2.87 9.77
N ARG A 409 8.88 -1.73 10.50
CA ARG A 409 10.09 -0.87 10.50
C ARG A 409 11.31 -1.55 11.12
N VAL A 410 11.11 -2.33 12.18
CA VAL A 410 12.20 -3.08 12.84
C VAL A 410 12.69 -4.19 11.91
N ILE A 411 11.76 -4.96 11.33
CA ILE A 411 12.07 -6.02 10.37
C ILE A 411 12.87 -5.45 9.19
N THR A 412 12.46 -4.32 8.59
CA THR A 412 13.22 -3.74 7.49
C THR A 412 14.66 -3.39 7.89
N LYS A 413 14.88 -2.88 9.10
CA LYS A 413 16.24 -2.60 9.60
C LYS A 413 17.05 -3.88 9.81
N VAL A 414 16.43 -4.94 10.33
CA VAL A 414 17.07 -6.25 10.49
C VAL A 414 17.45 -6.84 9.13
N LEU A 415 16.57 -6.77 8.14
CA LEU A 415 16.85 -7.23 6.77
C LEU A 415 17.99 -6.43 6.12
N MET A 416 18.04 -5.12 6.33
CA MET A 416 19.17 -4.29 5.89
C MET A 416 20.47 -4.64 6.60
N MET A 417 20.41 -4.93 7.91
CA MET A 417 21.57 -5.40 8.67
C MET A 417 22.06 -6.76 8.15
N PHE A 418 21.15 -7.72 7.91
CA PHE A 418 21.48 -9.02 7.33
C PHE A 418 22.09 -8.89 5.93
N THR A 419 21.54 -7.99 5.11
CA THR A 419 22.10 -7.71 3.78
C THR A 419 23.51 -7.16 3.89
N ARG A 420 23.76 -6.20 4.80
CA ARG A 420 25.10 -5.66 5.02
C ARG A 420 26.08 -6.74 5.48
N ILE A 421 25.68 -7.56 6.47
CA ILE A 421 26.50 -8.68 6.95
C ILE A 421 26.76 -9.69 5.83
N GLY A 422 25.76 -10.01 5.00
CA GLY A 422 25.92 -10.93 3.87
C GLY A 422 26.81 -10.38 2.76
N LYS A 423 26.86 -9.05 2.57
CA LYS A 423 27.80 -8.39 1.64
C LYS A 423 29.23 -8.42 2.18
N ASP A 424 29.40 -8.23 3.48
CA ASP A 424 30.72 -8.29 4.15
C ASP A 424 31.21 -9.75 4.30
N HIS A 425 30.28 -10.70 4.47
CA HIS A 425 30.51 -12.13 4.73
C HIS A 425 29.56 -13.00 3.88
N PRO A 426 29.89 -13.27 2.60
CA PRO A 426 29.04 -14.03 1.67
C PRO A 426 28.66 -15.43 2.18
N GLU A 427 29.53 -16.06 2.98
CA GLU A 427 29.31 -17.36 3.60
C GLU A 427 28.13 -17.39 4.59
N LEU A 428 27.82 -16.26 5.23
CA LEU A 428 26.71 -16.16 6.19
C LEU A 428 25.38 -15.89 5.50
N GLN A 429 25.39 -15.37 4.28
CA GLN A 429 24.20 -14.91 3.57
C GLN A 429 23.10 -15.99 3.46
N PRO A 430 23.39 -17.25 3.05
CA PRO A 430 22.35 -18.28 2.97
C PRO A 430 21.77 -18.65 4.34
N SER A 431 22.59 -18.59 5.40
CA SER A 431 22.15 -18.87 6.76
C SER A 431 21.20 -17.80 7.29
N LEU A 432 21.49 -16.53 7.01
CA LEU A 432 20.65 -15.39 7.37
C LEU A 432 19.33 -15.42 6.60
N GLN A 433 19.39 -15.74 5.30
CA GLN A 433 18.23 -15.82 4.43
C GLN A 433 17.31 -17.00 4.80
N LYS A 434 17.86 -18.13 5.27
CA LYS A 434 17.09 -19.26 5.79
C LYS A 434 16.23 -18.91 7.01
N ASN A 435 16.67 -17.94 7.81
CA ASN A 435 15.91 -17.46 8.97
C ASN A 435 14.74 -16.54 8.58
N ILE A 436 14.60 -16.19 7.30
CA ILE A 436 13.50 -15.38 6.78
C ILE A 436 12.43 -16.30 6.21
N GLU A 437 11.26 -16.30 6.84
CA GLU A 437 10.12 -17.08 6.37
C GLU A 437 9.51 -16.44 5.11
N LEU A 438 9.34 -17.25 4.06
CA LEU A 438 8.72 -16.87 2.78
C LEU A 438 7.31 -17.44 2.68
N ALA A 439 6.48 -17.15 3.69
CA ALA A 439 5.10 -17.64 3.75
C ALA A 439 4.09 -16.58 3.26
N PRO A 440 2.95 -17.01 2.67
CA PRO A 440 1.81 -16.14 2.41
C PRO A 440 1.29 -15.48 3.70
N ASP A 441 1.14 -14.17 3.65
CA ASP A 441 0.57 -13.36 4.73
C ASP A 441 -0.82 -12.82 4.35
N ILE A 442 -1.47 -12.13 5.29
CA ILE A 442 -2.79 -11.52 5.05
C ILE A 442 -2.78 -10.55 3.86
N HIS A 443 -1.64 -9.92 3.58
CA HIS A 443 -1.50 -9.02 2.44
C HIS A 443 -1.50 -9.80 1.13
N THR A 444 -0.87 -10.98 1.10
CA THR A 444 -0.85 -11.90 -0.05
C THR A 444 -2.29 -12.26 -0.46
N TYR A 445 -3.10 -12.76 0.48
CA TYR A 445 -4.49 -13.12 0.20
C TYR A 445 -5.33 -11.90 -0.19
N LYS A 446 -5.08 -10.75 0.44
CA LYS A 446 -5.75 -9.49 0.05
C LYS A 446 -5.46 -9.11 -1.40
N LEU A 447 -4.24 -9.31 -1.91
CA LEU A 447 -3.90 -9.02 -3.31
C LEU A 447 -4.75 -9.86 -4.27
N PHE A 448 -4.83 -11.17 -4.04
CA PHE A 448 -5.64 -12.07 -4.85
C PHE A 448 -7.14 -11.78 -4.75
N VAL A 449 -7.69 -11.64 -3.54
CA VAL A 449 -9.10 -11.29 -3.35
C VAL A 449 -9.41 -9.96 -4.03
N GLN A 450 -8.55 -8.96 -3.90
CA GLN A 450 -8.76 -7.67 -4.54
C GLN A 450 -8.72 -7.77 -6.07
N HIS A 451 -7.80 -8.55 -6.64
CA HIS A 451 -7.70 -8.74 -8.09
C HIS A 451 -8.91 -9.49 -8.64
N TYR A 452 -9.21 -10.67 -8.09
CA TYR A 452 -10.31 -11.49 -8.58
C TYR A 452 -11.68 -10.89 -8.30
N ALA A 453 -11.88 -10.18 -7.17
CA ALA A 453 -13.15 -9.52 -6.90
C ALA A 453 -13.38 -8.26 -7.75
N ILE A 454 -12.35 -7.41 -7.91
CA ILE A 454 -12.54 -6.10 -8.54
C ILE A 454 -12.30 -6.15 -10.05
N ARG A 455 -11.22 -6.80 -10.50
CA ARG A 455 -10.82 -6.78 -11.92
C ARG A 455 -11.41 -7.93 -12.72
N VAL A 456 -11.33 -9.16 -12.20
CA VAL A 456 -11.75 -10.36 -12.97
C VAL A 456 -13.23 -10.67 -12.79
N GLY A 457 -13.77 -10.48 -11.58
CA GLY A 457 -15.15 -10.87 -11.23
C GLY A 457 -15.30 -12.36 -10.91
N ASP A 458 -14.22 -13.13 -10.80
CA ASP A 458 -14.23 -14.57 -10.49
C ASP A 458 -14.46 -14.79 -8.99
N LEU A 459 -15.72 -15.06 -8.63
CA LEU A 459 -16.12 -15.29 -7.26
C LEU A 459 -15.67 -16.66 -6.74
N ALA A 460 -15.49 -17.66 -7.60
CA ALA A 460 -15.01 -18.99 -7.21
C ALA A 460 -13.55 -18.96 -6.76
N LYS A 461 -12.71 -18.15 -7.40
CA LYS A 461 -11.34 -17.90 -6.95
C LYS A 461 -11.29 -17.10 -5.66
N VAL A 462 -12.08 -16.02 -5.56
CA VAL A 462 -12.20 -15.24 -4.31
C VAL A 462 -12.57 -16.17 -3.14
N ALA A 463 -13.56 -17.01 -3.37
CA ALA A 463 -14.01 -18.06 -2.48
C ALA A 463 -12.88 -18.98 -2.00
N GLN A 464 -12.09 -19.52 -2.93
CA GLN A 464 -10.94 -20.38 -2.63
C GLN A 464 -9.97 -19.72 -1.64
N TYR A 465 -9.57 -18.46 -1.88
CA TYR A 465 -8.61 -17.77 -1.00
C TYR A 465 -9.20 -17.43 0.38
N LEU A 466 -10.50 -17.18 0.48
CA LEU A 466 -11.18 -16.96 1.76
C LEU A 466 -11.24 -18.25 2.60
N ASP A 467 -11.50 -19.39 1.97
CA ASP A 467 -11.46 -20.70 2.64
C ASP A 467 -10.03 -21.04 3.11
N GLU A 468 -9.02 -20.74 2.30
CA GLU A 468 -7.61 -20.92 2.70
C GLU A 468 -7.26 -20.02 3.90
N LEU A 469 -7.68 -18.76 3.91
CA LEU A 469 -7.52 -17.87 5.07
C LEU A 469 -8.14 -18.46 6.35
N LYS A 470 -9.34 -19.05 6.24
CA LYS A 470 -10.02 -19.71 7.36
C LYS A 470 -9.26 -20.96 7.81
N PHE A 471 -8.81 -21.79 6.87
CA PHE A 471 -8.04 -23.00 7.15
C PHE A 471 -6.74 -22.68 7.91
N PHE A 472 -6.02 -21.64 7.51
CA PHE A 472 -4.82 -21.16 8.20
C PHE A 472 -5.11 -20.35 9.47
N LYS A 473 -6.40 -20.21 9.86
CA LYS A 473 -6.86 -19.45 11.04
C LYS A 473 -6.33 -18.01 11.09
N MET A 474 -6.18 -17.39 9.92
CA MET A 474 -5.69 -16.02 9.81
C MET A 474 -6.82 -15.04 10.14
N THR A 475 -6.49 -13.94 10.82
CA THR A 475 -7.47 -12.93 11.20
C THR A 475 -7.94 -12.16 9.96
N ILE A 476 -9.25 -12.19 9.65
CA ILE A 476 -9.78 -11.47 8.50
C ILE A 476 -9.77 -9.96 8.81
N HIS A 477 -9.08 -9.17 7.98
CA HIS A 477 -9.03 -7.72 8.13
C HIS A 477 -10.22 -7.05 7.41
N PRO A 478 -10.76 -5.92 7.91
CA PRO A 478 -11.82 -5.13 7.25
C PRO A 478 -11.58 -4.77 5.77
N THR A 479 -10.32 -4.78 5.32
CA THR A 479 -9.98 -4.40 3.93
C THR A 479 -10.31 -5.49 2.92
N ILE A 480 -10.48 -6.74 3.36
CA ILE A 480 -10.97 -7.84 2.53
C ILE A 480 -12.45 -7.60 2.23
N PHE A 481 -13.27 -7.29 3.24
CA PHE A 481 -14.68 -6.93 3.06
C PHE A 481 -14.85 -5.72 2.13
N LEU A 482 -14.00 -4.69 2.26
CA LEU A 482 -14.00 -3.56 1.33
C LEU A 482 -13.77 -4.00 -0.13
N ALA A 483 -12.90 -4.98 -0.38
CA ALA A 483 -12.69 -5.52 -1.72
C ALA A 483 -13.89 -6.33 -2.22
N LEU A 484 -14.52 -7.13 -1.34
CA LEU A 484 -15.74 -7.87 -1.66
C LEU A 484 -16.89 -6.93 -2.03
N PHE A 485 -17.16 -5.90 -1.23
CA PHE A 485 -18.23 -4.93 -1.54
C PHE A 485 -17.98 -4.19 -2.85
N LYS A 486 -16.72 -3.89 -3.18
CA LYS A 486 -16.37 -3.38 -4.51
C LYS A 486 -16.67 -4.38 -5.62
N GLY A 487 -16.40 -5.66 -5.41
CA GLY A 487 -16.74 -6.72 -6.35
C GLY A 487 -18.25 -6.83 -6.57
N PHE A 488 -19.06 -6.85 -5.51
CA PHE A 488 -20.52 -6.83 -5.60
C PHE A 488 -21.05 -5.59 -6.33
N TYR A 489 -20.48 -4.42 -6.06
CA TYR A 489 -20.86 -3.20 -6.77
C TYR A 489 -20.52 -3.23 -8.27
N LEU A 490 -19.40 -3.84 -8.66
CA LEU A 490 -18.96 -3.85 -10.06
C LEU A 490 -19.61 -4.96 -10.89
N HIS A 491 -19.76 -6.15 -10.31
CA HIS A 491 -20.19 -7.36 -11.02
C HIS A 491 -21.61 -7.82 -10.65
N GLY A 492 -22.22 -7.23 -9.64
CA GLY A 492 -23.58 -7.54 -9.19
C GLY A 492 -24.68 -6.76 -9.91
N GLY A 493 -25.93 -7.10 -9.60
CA GLY A 493 -27.13 -6.43 -10.13
C GLY A 493 -27.72 -7.07 -11.39
N PHE A 494 -27.11 -8.14 -11.91
CA PHE A 494 -27.66 -8.91 -13.03
C PHE A 494 -28.26 -10.24 -12.54
N PRO A 495 -29.40 -10.70 -13.09
CA PRO A 495 -30.05 -11.95 -12.65
C PRO A 495 -29.17 -13.21 -12.78
N THR A 496 -28.23 -13.21 -13.73
CA THR A 496 -27.28 -14.30 -13.98
C THR A 496 -25.95 -14.13 -13.27
N SER A 497 -25.76 -13.03 -12.51
CA SER A 497 -24.50 -12.78 -11.82
C SER A 497 -24.31 -13.72 -10.65
N GLU A 498 -23.11 -14.27 -10.53
CA GLU A 498 -22.68 -14.98 -9.33
C GLU A 498 -22.62 -14.07 -8.09
N TRP A 499 -22.55 -12.75 -8.28
CA TRP A 499 -22.54 -11.73 -7.22
C TRP A 499 -23.99 -11.38 -6.80
N SER A 500 -24.70 -12.37 -6.29
CA SER A 500 -26.12 -12.27 -5.94
C SER A 500 -26.38 -11.59 -4.60
N GLU A 501 -27.60 -11.09 -4.42
CA GLU A 501 -28.06 -10.48 -3.17
C GLU A 501 -27.89 -11.40 -1.96
N GLN A 502 -28.25 -12.68 -2.08
CA GLN A 502 -28.13 -13.66 -0.99
C GLN A 502 -26.68 -13.79 -0.50
N ARG A 503 -25.72 -13.75 -1.42
CA ARG A 503 -24.30 -13.82 -1.10
C ARG A 503 -23.79 -12.53 -0.47
N LEU A 504 -24.29 -11.37 -0.93
CA LEU A 504 -24.00 -10.08 -0.30
C LEU A 504 -24.48 -10.05 1.16
N GLN A 505 -25.69 -10.54 1.42
CA GLN A 505 -26.23 -10.65 2.78
C GLN A 505 -25.35 -11.53 3.68
N GLY A 506 -24.84 -12.65 3.16
CA GLY A 506 -23.88 -13.50 3.87
C GLY A 506 -22.57 -12.77 4.22
N VAL A 507 -22.03 -11.98 3.29
CA VAL A 507 -20.82 -11.16 3.53
C VAL A 507 -21.08 -10.04 4.56
N LEU A 508 -22.27 -9.43 4.56
CA LEU A 508 -22.66 -8.44 5.57
C LEU A 508 -22.78 -9.08 6.95
N GLN A 509 -23.43 -10.24 7.06
CA GLN A 509 -23.54 -10.96 8.32
C GLN A 509 -22.17 -11.37 8.88
N ALA A 510 -21.28 -11.82 8.00
CA ALA A 510 -19.90 -12.11 8.33
C ALA A 510 -19.13 -10.91 8.89
N LEU A 511 -19.33 -9.73 8.28
CA LEU A 511 -18.74 -8.48 8.74
C LEU A 511 -19.22 -8.14 10.16
N TYR A 512 -20.54 -8.28 10.39
CA TYR A 512 -21.14 -8.00 11.70
C TYR A 512 -20.60 -8.96 12.76
N GLN A 513 -20.56 -10.25 12.46
CA GLN A 513 -20.01 -11.26 13.36
C GLN A 513 -18.54 -10.98 13.68
N ALA A 514 -17.71 -10.64 12.69
CA ALA A 514 -16.30 -10.33 12.90
C ALA A 514 -16.10 -9.10 13.81
N LYS A 515 -16.99 -8.09 13.71
CA LYS A 515 -16.97 -6.91 14.59
C LYS A 515 -17.46 -7.26 16.00
N ASP A 516 -18.54 -8.02 16.11
CA ASP A 516 -19.16 -8.39 17.39
C ASP A 516 -18.22 -9.30 18.21
N GLU A 517 -17.49 -10.21 17.57
CA GLU A 517 -16.47 -11.05 18.22
C GLU A 517 -15.20 -10.26 18.63
N ARG A 518 -14.89 -9.15 17.94
CA ARG A 518 -13.61 -8.43 18.08
C ARG A 518 -13.79 -6.90 18.02
N PRO A 519 -14.49 -6.29 18.99
CA PRO A 519 -14.85 -4.87 18.92
C PRO A 519 -13.64 -3.93 18.86
N GLY A 520 -12.51 -4.30 19.48
CA GLY A 520 -11.31 -3.46 19.58
C GLY A 520 -10.28 -3.61 18.45
N SER A 521 -10.20 -4.76 17.77
CA SER A 521 -9.21 -5.00 16.71
C SER A 521 -9.79 -4.90 15.29
N PHE A 522 -11.11 -5.07 15.16
CA PHE A 522 -11.81 -5.00 13.88
C PHE A 522 -12.55 -3.66 13.77
N SER A 523 -12.02 -2.73 12.97
CA SER A 523 -12.65 -1.42 12.79
C SER A 523 -13.46 -1.32 11.50
N ILE A 524 -14.70 -0.85 11.62
CA ILE A 524 -15.57 -0.53 10.49
C ILE A 524 -15.43 0.96 10.20
N ASP A 525 -14.48 1.27 9.32
CA ASP A 525 -14.24 2.62 8.83
C ASP A 525 -15.30 3.08 7.82
N ARG A 526 -15.40 4.39 7.67
CA ARG A 526 -16.28 5.07 6.69
C ARG A 526 -16.27 4.44 5.29
N TRP A 527 -15.10 4.04 4.78
CA TRP A 527 -15.00 3.47 3.44
C TRP A 527 -15.66 2.09 3.32
N VAL A 528 -15.62 1.26 4.36
CA VAL A 528 -16.30 -0.04 4.35
C VAL A 528 -17.81 0.18 4.26
N VAL A 529 -18.34 1.15 5.03
CA VAL A 529 -19.76 1.53 5.01
C VAL A 529 -20.19 2.04 3.64
N ILE A 530 -19.46 3.02 3.07
CA ILE A 530 -19.77 3.58 1.73
C ILE A 530 -19.91 2.46 0.69
N TRP A 531 -18.94 1.55 0.63
CA TRP A 531 -18.95 0.49 -0.37
C TRP A 531 -19.98 -0.60 -0.09
N ALA A 532 -20.27 -0.90 1.17
CA ALA A 532 -21.35 -1.82 1.54
C ALA A 532 -22.72 -1.29 1.09
N LEU A 533 -23.01 -0.01 1.31
CA LEU A 533 -24.26 0.62 0.87
C LEU A 533 -24.38 0.67 -0.66
N ARG A 534 -23.27 0.98 -1.35
CA ARG A 534 -23.22 0.93 -2.82
C ARG A 534 -23.47 -0.47 -3.36
N ALA A 535 -22.85 -1.49 -2.77
CA ALA A 535 -23.08 -2.88 -3.12
C ALA A 535 -24.55 -3.27 -2.89
N ALA A 536 -25.15 -2.86 -1.76
CA ALA A 536 -26.56 -3.11 -1.47
C ALA A 536 -27.48 -2.43 -2.49
N LYS A 537 -27.21 -1.18 -2.86
CA LYS A 537 -28.00 -0.46 -3.88
C LYS A 537 -27.90 -1.11 -5.27
N GLN A 538 -26.75 -1.67 -5.60
CA GLN A 538 -26.52 -2.34 -6.88
C GLN A 538 -27.16 -3.73 -6.95
N CYS A 539 -27.06 -4.51 -5.86
CA CYS A 539 -27.48 -5.91 -5.83
C CYS A 539 -28.90 -6.14 -5.31
N ALA A 540 -29.49 -5.19 -4.59
CA ALA A 540 -30.71 -5.37 -3.80
C ALA A 540 -31.67 -4.17 -3.92
N SER A 541 -32.74 -4.17 -3.10
CA SER A 541 -33.73 -3.08 -3.04
C SER A 541 -33.32 -1.94 -2.08
N ASP A 542 -33.98 -0.79 -2.20
CA ASP A 542 -33.75 0.36 -1.31
C ASP A 542 -34.05 0.06 0.16
N GLU A 543 -34.97 -0.85 0.44
CA GLU A 543 -35.25 -1.33 1.80
C GLU A 543 -34.03 -2.03 2.42
N VAL A 544 -33.30 -2.83 1.63
CA VAL A 544 -32.08 -3.51 2.07
C VAL A 544 -30.95 -2.52 2.33
N VAL A 545 -30.87 -1.44 1.54
CA VAL A 545 -29.90 -0.35 1.76
C VAL A 545 -30.13 0.32 3.11
N LEU A 546 -31.38 0.68 3.43
CA LEU A 546 -31.73 1.30 4.71
C LEU A 546 -31.43 0.35 5.89
N LYS A 547 -31.85 -0.91 5.79
CA LYS A 547 -31.58 -1.93 6.82
C LYS A 547 -30.07 -2.14 7.03
N THR A 548 -29.29 -2.11 5.96
CA THR A 548 -27.81 -2.22 6.02
C THR A 548 -27.21 -1.01 6.73
N PHE A 549 -27.69 0.20 6.44
CA PHE A 549 -27.25 1.41 7.10
C PHE A 549 -27.50 1.34 8.61
N ASP A 550 -28.71 0.99 9.05
CA ASP A 550 -29.06 0.90 10.46
C ASP A 550 -28.21 -0.16 11.20
N SER A 551 -28.02 -1.32 10.56
CA SER A 551 -27.21 -2.41 11.12
C SER A 551 -25.74 -2.04 11.27
N MET A 552 -25.19 -1.29 10.32
CA MET A 552 -23.82 -0.77 10.36
C MET A 552 -23.68 0.40 11.33
N ALA A 553 -24.70 1.27 11.43
CA ALA A 553 -24.69 2.42 12.33
C ALA A 553 -24.56 2.02 13.80
N ALA A 554 -25.15 0.88 14.17
CA ALA A 554 -25.00 0.30 15.51
C ALA A 554 -23.58 -0.24 15.80
N ARG A 555 -22.73 -0.42 14.79
CA ARG A 555 -21.45 -1.17 14.88
C ARG A 555 -20.22 -0.42 14.37
N TRP A 556 -20.38 0.71 13.68
CA TRP A 556 -19.25 1.41 13.07
C TRP A 556 -18.39 2.20 14.06
N ASP A 557 -17.15 2.51 13.69
CA ASP A 557 -16.23 3.31 14.51
C ASP A 557 -16.12 4.76 14.00
N ILE A 558 -17.17 5.23 13.30
CA ILE A 558 -17.21 6.58 12.73
C ILE A 558 -17.45 7.60 13.85
N PRO A 559 -16.63 8.66 13.97
CA PRO A 559 -16.86 9.72 14.95
C PRO A 559 -18.23 10.37 14.79
N PRO A 560 -18.93 10.74 15.89
CA PRO A 560 -20.29 11.25 15.85
C PRO A 560 -20.44 12.53 15.02
N GLU A 561 -19.38 13.34 14.94
CA GLU A 561 -19.30 14.55 14.09
C GLU A 561 -19.55 14.26 12.61
N ARG A 562 -19.31 13.02 12.16
CA ARG A 562 -19.48 12.60 10.75
C ARG A 562 -20.82 11.94 10.48
N ASN A 563 -21.70 11.78 11.47
CA ASN A 563 -23.00 11.13 11.27
C ASN A 563 -23.87 11.91 10.27
N ALA A 564 -23.89 13.24 10.33
CA ALA A 564 -24.62 14.07 9.37
C ALA A 564 -24.16 13.82 7.91
N PHE A 565 -22.84 13.65 7.70
CA PHE A 565 -22.28 13.28 6.40
C PHE A 565 -22.72 11.87 5.97
N MET A 566 -22.83 10.91 6.89
CA MET A 566 -23.27 9.55 6.57
C MET A 566 -24.74 9.50 6.18
N HIS A 567 -25.61 10.29 6.83
CA HIS A 567 -27.02 10.40 6.44
C HIS A 567 -27.20 11.08 5.07
N SER A 568 -26.47 12.16 4.79
CA SER A 568 -26.53 12.79 3.47
C SER A 568 -25.98 11.89 2.35
N LEU A 569 -24.96 11.08 2.65
CA LEU A 569 -24.48 10.03 1.76
C LEU A 569 -25.57 8.99 1.47
N LEU A 570 -26.28 8.52 2.50
CA LEU A 570 -27.37 7.55 2.34
C LEU A 570 -28.45 8.09 1.39
N GLU A 571 -28.88 9.34 1.59
CA GLU A 571 -29.84 10.02 0.70
C GLU A 571 -29.34 10.12 -0.75
N ASN A 572 -28.04 10.38 -0.94
CA ASN A 572 -27.45 10.43 -2.28
C ASN A 572 -27.43 9.05 -2.95
N ILE A 573 -27.16 7.98 -2.19
CA ILE A 573 -27.17 6.60 -2.70
C ILE A 573 -28.59 6.17 -3.07
N THR A 574 -29.57 6.41 -2.19
CA THR A 574 -30.96 6.02 -2.44
C THR A 574 -31.56 6.80 -3.61
N SER A 575 -31.27 8.10 -3.72
CA SER A 575 -31.69 8.95 -4.85
C SER A 575 -30.96 8.69 -6.17
N GLY A 576 -30.03 7.74 -6.24
CA GLY A 576 -29.29 7.39 -7.46
C GLY A 576 -28.31 8.47 -7.94
N ARG A 577 -28.09 9.54 -7.14
CA ARG A 577 -27.12 10.61 -7.42
C ARG A 577 -25.68 10.19 -7.13
N ASP A 578 -25.46 9.06 -6.44
CA ASP A 578 -24.14 8.50 -6.16
C ASP A 578 -23.50 7.79 -7.38
N MET A 579 -23.57 8.41 -8.56
CA MET A 579 -22.80 7.98 -9.72
C MET A 579 -21.66 8.98 -9.98
N MET A 580 -20.45 8.53 -9.68
CA MET A 580 -19.13 9.14 -9.97
C MET A 580 -18.62 10.22 -9.00
N ALA A 581 -17.75 9.78 -8.10
CA ALA A 581 -16.38 10.28 -8.13
C ALA A 581 -15.43 9.07 -8.05
N SER A 582 -14.99 8.55 -9.21
CA SER A 582 -13.87 7.61 -9.30
C SER A 582 -12.60 8.14 -8.59
N GLU A 583 -12.52 9.47 -8.47
CA GLU A 583 -11.45 10.22 -7.81
C GLU A 583 -11.63 10.46 -6.31
N GLY A 584 -12.80 10.16 -5.72
CA GLY A 584 -13.08 10.49 -4.33
C GLY A 584 -13.05 11.99 -4.00
N LYS A 585 -13.09 12.87 -5.02
CA LYS A 585 -13.43 14.28 -4.85
C LYS A 585 -14.94 14.41 -4.67
N TRP A 586 -15.35 14.65 -3.44
CA TRP A 586 -16.72 15.03 -3.12
C TRP A 586 -16.84 16.55 -3.22
N GLU A 587 -17.50 17.06 -4.25
CA GLU A 587 -18.10 18.39 -4.26
C GLU A 587 -19.56 18.31 -3.77
N GLY A 588 -19.77 17.67 -2.61
CA GLY A 588 -20.95 17.92 -1.77
C GLY A 588 -20.60 19.06 -0.80
N PRO A 589 -21.58 19.78 -0.22
CA PRO A 589 -21.41 21.12 0.36
C PRO A 589 -20.13 21.15 1.16
N SER A 590 -19.11 21.70 0.51
CA SER A 590 -17.77 21.75 1.03
C SER A 590 -17.89 22.39 2.40
N TYR A 591 -17.32 21.75 3.42
CA TYR A 591 -16.76 22.51 4.53
C TYR A 591 -15.82 23.52 3.89
N GLN A 592 -16.36 24.71 3.57
CA GLN A 592 -15.58 25.89 3.32
C GLN A 592 -14.65 25.95 4.53
N ARG A 593 -13.34 25.93 4.27
CA ARG A 593 -12.37 26.38 5.26
C ARG A 593 -12.76 27.82 5.57
N THR A 594 -13.58 28.01 6.59
CA THR A 594 -13.80 29.32 7.17
C THR A 594 -12.44 29.78 7.70
N LYS A 595 -11.99 30.95 7.25
CA LYS A 595 -11.07 31.74 8.09
C LYS A 595 -11.77 31.93 9.45
N LYS A 596 -11.01 32.16 10.52
CA LYS A 596 -11.56 32.41 11.87
C LYS A 596 -12.54 33.60 11.94
N ASP A 597 -12.69 34.30 10.81
CA ASP A 597 -13.32 35.57 10.57
C ASP A 597 -14.64 35.42 9.77
N GLY A 598 -15.07 34.19 9.45
CA GLY A 598 -16.42 33.92 8.92
C GLY A 598 -16.68 34.35 7.46
N SER A 599 -15.65 34.69 6.68
CA SER A 599 -15.77 34.97 5.24
C SER A 599 -15.30 33.78 4.39
N PRO A 600 -16.00 33.46 3.27
CA PRO A 600 -15.58 32.44 2.33
C PRO A 600 -14.30 32.87 1.57
N LEU A 601 -13.49 31.90 1.16
CA LEU A 601 -12.31 32.10 0.30
C LEU A 601 -12.71 32.37 -1.14
#